data_AF-A0A2G8PG98-F1
#
_entry.id   AF-A0A2G8PG98-F1
#
_cell.length_a   1.000
_cell.length_b   1.000
_cell.length_c   1.000
_cell.angle_alpha   90.00
_cell.angle_beta   90.00
_cell.angle_gamma   90.00
#
_symmetry.space_group_name_H-M   'P 1'
#
loop_
_entity.id
_entity.type
_entity.pdbx_description
1 polymer ?
#
loop_
_entity_poly.entity_id
_entity_poly.type
_entity_poly.pdbx_seq_one_letter_code
_entity_poly.pdbx_strand_id
1 'polypeptide(L)'
;MGSAYRRWLSWMCLLLLGCCWGSPALAAHSSLSPAAEPTQVSPQLVRDSGAEHFSLAEARQRLEAIAEAMRSIRLCSRPNCRYRDISVEVRPIAGAEPPEYEGRIDAAIDRPSGSLDRAHYRLRFRGGRWQLLGGEEVSDVSSFFFEGDTYEVFSAYGSRKGKLADASSSLRVGYRELYYRVFDRGQERWP
;
A
#
# COMPACT_ATOMS: atom_id res chain seq x y z
N MET A 1 -3.16 31.39 -39.40
CA MET A 1 -4.02 30.26 -39.83
C MET A 1 -4.00 29.21 -38.72
N GLY A 2 -5.15 28.72 -38.28
CA GLY A 2 -5.25 27.72 -37.20
C GLY A 2 -6.40 27.89 -36.20
N SER A 3 -7.41 28.73 -36.50
CA SER A 3 -8.62 28.92 -35.69
C SER A 3 -9.79 28.05 -36.18
N ALA A 4 -9.55 26.75 -36.38
CA ALA A 4 -10.53 25.86 -37.01
C ALA A 4 -10.60 24.42 -36.47
N TYR A 5 -9.88 24.08 -35.39
CA TYR A 5 -9.90 22.71 -34.82
C TYR A 5 -10.57 22.59 -33.45
N ARG A 6 -11.23 23.66 -32.95
CA ARG A 6 -11.94 23.67 -31.65
C ARG A 6 -13.46 23.44 -31.74
N ARG A 7 -14.01 23.07 -32.90
CA ARG A 7 -15.46 22.92 -33.10
C ARG A 7 -15.93 21.51 -33.51
N TRP A 8 -15.05 20.50 -33.52
CA TRP A 8 -15.37 19.18 -34.09
C TRP A 8 -15.61 18.04 -33.08
N LEU A 9 -15.40 18.25 -31.76
CA LEU A 9 -15.66 17.21 -30.75
C LEU A 9 -16.98 17.38 -29.97
N SER A 10 -17.80 18.38 -30.29
CA SER A 10 -19.06 18.65 -29.58
C SER A 10 -20.31 17.99 -30.21
N TRP A 11 -20.14 17.11 -31.21
CA TRP A 11 -21.25 16.55 -32.02
C TRP A 11 -21.41 15.02 -31.93
N MET A 12 -20.81 14.34 -30.96
CA MET A 12 -21.00 12.90 -30.72
C MET A 12 -21.74 12.58 -29.41
N CYS A 13 -22.79 13.36 -29.09
CA CYS A 13 -23.61 13.15 -27.89
C CYS A 13 -25.06 12.72 -28.14
N LEU A 14 -25.52 12.50 -29.37
CA LEU A 14 -26.94 12.25 -29.62
C LEU A 14 -27.10 11.24 -30.75
N LEU A 15 -27.13 9.95 -30.42
CA LEU A 15 -27.75 8.86 -31.19
C LEU A 15 -27.53 7.57 -30.40
N LEU A 16 -28.39 7.28 -29.41
CA LEU A 16 -28.76 5.95 -28.91
C LEU A 16 -29.85 6.15 -27.85
N LEU A 17 -30.98 6.68 -28.33
CA LEU A 17 -32.24 6.83 -27.61
C LEU A 17 -33.24 5.95 -28.36
N GLY A 18 -33.78 4.93 -27.69
CA GLY A 18 -34.93 4.17 -28.16
C GLY A 18 -34.79 2.66 -28.03
N CYS A 19 -35.38 2.07 -26.99
CA CYS A 19 -36.65 1.37 -27.11
C CYS A 19 -37.19 0.99 -25.73
N CYS A 20 -38.46 1.32 -25.53
CA CYS A 20 -39.28 1.12 -24.34
C CYS A 20 -39.76 -0.36 -24.21
N TRP A 21 -40.89 -0.54 -23.51
CA TRP A 21 -41.69 -1.75 -23.29
C TRP A 21 -41.21 -2.53 -22.05
N GLY A 22 -41.94 -2.69 -20.93
CA GLY A 22 -43.36 -2.56 -20.56
C GLY A 22 -43.67 -3.70 -19.57
N SER A 23 -43.78 -3.45 -18.24
CA SER A 23 -45.01 -3.50 -17.40
C SER A 23 -45.51 -4.93 -17.03
N PRO A 24 -46.54 -5.13 -16.17
CA PRO A 24 -46.50 -5.21 -14.70
C PRO A 24 -47.26 -6.45 -14.10
N ALA A 25 -47.56 -6.44 -12.79
CA ALA A 25 -48.65 -7.16 -12.07
C ALA A 25 -48.36 -8.61 -11.59
N LEU A 26 -48.34 -8.92 -10.27
CA LEU A 26 -49.43 -9.19 -9.28
C LEU A 26 -49.70 -10.70 -9.07
N ALA A 27 -49.62 -11.13 -7.81
CA ALA A 27 -50.41 -12.17 -7.09
C ALA A 27 -49.53 -12.73 -5.96
N ALA A 28 -49.76 -12.55 -4.65
CA ALA A 28 -50.96 -12.73 -3.83
C ALA A 28 -51.52 -14.17 -3.87
N HIS A 29 -50.92 -15.06 -3.07
CA HIS A 29 -51.61 -16.23 -2.54
C HIS A 29 -51.42 -16.32 -1.02
N SER A 30 -52.54 -16.22 -0.33
CA SER A 30 -52.76 -16.57 1.06
C SER A 30 -53.12 -18.05 1.15
N SER A 31 -52.59 -18.77 2.13
CA SER A 31 -53.20 -19.97 2.68
C SER A 31 -52.69 -20.22 4.10
N LEU A 32 -53.64 -20.34 5.02
CA LEU A 32 -53.50 -20.56 6.46
C LEU A 32 -53.16 -22.01 6.84
N SER A 33 -52.34 -22.15 7.89
CA SER A 33 -52.40 -23.11 9.05
C SER A 33 -52.22 -24.63 8.83
N PRO A 34 -52.00 -25.41 9.91
CA PRO A 34 -51.09 -25.27 11.07
C PRO A 34 -50.32 -26.59 11.35
N ALA A 35 -49.20 -26.57 12.10
CA ALA A 35 -48.82 -27.65 13.06
C ALA A 35 -47.40 -27.47 13.63
N ALA A 36 -47.33 -27.62 14.96
CA ALA A 36 -46.24 -28.20 15.75
C ALA A 36 -44.90 -27.45 15.87
N GLU A 37 -44.65 -26.97 17.09
CA GLU A 37 -43.33 -26.84 17.73
C GLU A 37 -42.42 -28.05 17.43
N PRO A 38 -41.11 -27.82 17.27
CA PRO A 38 -40.26 -27.86 18.45
C PRO A 38 -39.21 -26.73 18.48
N THR A 39 -39.10 -26.10 19.64
CA THR A 39 -37.85 -25.63 20.28
C THR A 39 -36.69 -25.35 19.32
N GLN A 40 -36.73 -24.23 18.60
CA GLN A 40 -35.51 -23.69 17.99
C GLN A 40 -34.68 -23.02 19.08
N VAL A 41 -33.78 -23.81 19.64
CA VAL A 41 -32.57 -23.30 20.29
C VAL A 41 -31.91 -22.37 19.29
N SER A 42 -31.97 -21.07 19.54
CA SER A 42 -31.12 -20.09 18.85
C SER A 42 -29.70 -20.64 18.86
N PRO A 43 -29.06 -20.87 17.70
CA PRO A 43 -27.63 -20.94 17.69
C PRO A 43 -27.21 -19.54 18.11
N GLN A 44 -26.73 -19.40 19.35
CA GLN A 44 -25.88 -18.28 19.67
C GLN A 44 -24.83 -18.25 18.56
N LEU A 45 -24.92 -17.21 17.74
CA LEU A 45 -23.89 -16.81 16.82
C LEU A 45 -22.76 -16.34 17.73
N VAL A 46 -22.06 -17.31 18.33
CA VAL A 46 -20.73 -17.14 18.88
C VAL A 46 -19.91 -16.81 17.65
N ARG A 47 -19.89 -15.52 17.34
CA ARG A 47 -18.88 -14.92 16.49
C ARG A 47 -17.61 -15.08 17.29
N ASP A 48 -17.05 -16.28 17.21
CA ASP A 48 -15.72 -16.59 17.67
C ASP A 48 -14.86 -15.61 16.90
N SER A 49 -14.59 -14.48 17.55
CA SER A 49 -13.68 -13.47 17.08
C SER A 49 -12.32 -14.07 17.38
N GLY A 50 -12.02 -15.16 16.68
CA GLY A 50 -10.73 -15.81 16.70
C GLY A 50 -9.76 -14.72 16.33
N ALA A 51 -8.97 -14.27 17.29
CA ALA A 51 -7.85 -13.42 17.01
C ALA A 51 -7.07 -14.13 15.90
N GLU A 52 -7.07 -13.56 14.69
CA GLU A 52 -6.29 -14.10 13.59
C GLU A 52 -4.83 -14.01 14.04
N HIS A 53 -4.30 -15.15 14.48
CA HIS A 53 -2.92 -15.26 14.90
C HIS A 53 -2.09 -15.53 13.65
N PHE A 54 -1.44 -14.48 13.17
CA PHE A 54 -0.56 -14.55 12.02
C PHE A 54 0.78 -15.19 12.43
N SER A 55 1.30 -16.08 11.58
CA SER A 55 2.56 -16.78 11.86
C SER A 55 3.79 -15.98 11.43
N LEU A 56 4.97 -16.32 11.97
CA LEU A 56 6.25 -15.74 11.53
C LEU A 56 6.51 -15.99 10.04
N ALA A 57 6.15 -17.19 9.55
CA ALA A 57 6.31 -17.56 8.15
C ALA A 57 5.44 -16.67 7.24
N GLU A 58 4.21 -16.41 7.66
CA GLU A 58 3.31 -15.52 6.94
C GLU A 58 3.81 -14.07 6.95
N ALA A 59 4.21 -13.54 8.11
CA ALA A 59 4.79 -12.20 8.21
C ALA A 59 6.01 -12.06 7.28
N ARG A 60 6.90 -13.06 7.25
CA ARG A 60 8.06 -13.11 6.34
C ARG A 60 7.65 -13.13 4.87
N GLN A 61 6.74 -14.01 4.48
CA GLN A 61 6.28 -14.10 3.10
C GLN A 61 5.70 -12.78 2.60
N ARG A 62 4.92 -12.08 3.44
CA ARG A 62 4.36 -10.77 3.11
C ARG A 62 5.46 -9.70 2.98
N LEU A 63 6.48 -9.74 3.84
CA LEU A 63 7.58 -8.79 3.73
C LEU A 63 8.43 -9.03 2.48
N GLU A 64 8.61 -10.29 2.08
CA GLU A 64 9.25 -10.66 0.82
C GLU A 64 8.44 -10.16 -0.40
N ALA A 65 7.11 -10.21 -0.35
CA ALA A 65 6.26 -9.64 -1.40
C ALA A 65 6.41 -8.12 -1.50
N ILE A 66 6.52 -7.41 -0.37
CA ILE A 66 6.83 -5.98 -0.33
C ILE A 66 8.21 -5.70 -0.95
N ALA A 67 9.21 -6.50 -0.60
CA ALA A 67 10.57 -6.40 -1.15
C ALA A 67 10.60 -6.66 -2.67
N GLU A 68 9.76 -7.57 -3.19
CA GLU A 68 9.59 -7.76 -4.63
C GLU A 68 8.96 -6.54 -5.29
N ALA A 69 7.88 -5.98 -4.69
CA ALA A 69 7.26 -4.76 -5.19
C ALA A 69 8.26 -3.59 -5.27
N MET A 70 9.19 -3.50 -4.31
CA MET A 70 10.27 -2.51 -4.33
C MET A 70 11.13 -2.58 -5.60
N ARG A 71 11.42 -3.77 -6.14
CA ARG A 71 12.24 -3.93 -7.36
C ARG A 71 11.65 -3.21 -8.58
N SER A 72 10.33 -3.00 -8.59
CA SER A 72 9.64 -2.28 -9.67
C SER A 72 9.72 -0.75 -9.55
N ILE A 73 10.12 -0.23 -8.39
CA ILE A 73 10.16 1.22 -8.13
C ILE A 73 11.29 1.85 -8.95
N ARG A 74 10.92 2.81 -9.80
CA ARG A 74 11.86 3.62 -10.57
C ARG A 74 12.18 4.91 -9.80
N LEU A 75 13.41 5.03 -9.35
CA LEU A 75 13.89 6.12 -8.50
C LEU A 75 14.29 7.37 -9.31
N CYS A 76 14.73 7.19 -10.56
CA CYS A 76 15.08 8.30 -11.44
C CYS A 76 14.74 8.06 -12.92
N SER A 77 14.93 9.07 -13.76
CA SER A 77 14.60 8.99 -15.20
C SER A 77 15.46 8.01 -15.99
N ARG A 78 16.51 7.42 -15.40
CA ARG A 78 17.28 6.34 -16.05
C ARG A 78 16.57 4.98 -15.87
N PRO A 79 16.65 4.07 -16.86
CA PRO A 79 15.92 2.79 -16.83
C PRO A 79 16.38 1.85 -15.70
N ASN A 80 17.67 1.88 -15.36
CA ASN A 80 18.25 1.00 -14.33
C ASN A 80 18.16 1.58 -12.92
N CYS A 81 17.46 2.70 -12.76
CA CYS A 81 17.46 3.45 -11.52
C CYS A 81 16.49 2.84 -10.49
N ARG A 82 16.93 1.77 -9.83
CA ARG A 82 16.08 0.86 -9.05
C ARG A 82 16.83 0.32 -7.84
N TYR A 83 16.08 -0.31 -6.94
CA TYR A 83 16.66 -1.12 -5.88
C TYR A 83 17.27 -2.40 -6.45
N ARG A 84 18.38 -2.84 -5.84
CA ARG A 84 19.07 -4.09 -6.09
C ARG A 84 19.57 -4.68 -4.77
N ASP A 85 19.95 -5.95 -4.80
CA ASP A 85 20.53 -6.64 -3.64
C ASP A 85 19.66 -6.51 -2.37
N ILE A 86 18.33 -6.60 -2.54
CA ILE A 86 17.36 -6.43 -1.46
C ILE A 86 17.39 -7.66 -0.53
N SER A 87 17.64 -7.44 0.75
CA SER A 87 17.54 -8.45 1.81
C SER A 87 16.43 -8.13 2.80
N VAL A 88 15.81 -9.17 3.33
CA VAL A 88 14.68 -9.08 4.26
C VAL A 88 15.01 -9.82 5.54
N GLU A 89 14.68 -9.22 6.68
CA GLU A 89 14.77 -9.84 8.00
C GLU A 89 13.45 -9.68 8.75
N VAL A 90 12.99 -10.74 9.41
CA VAL A 90 11.80 -10.73 10.27
C VAL A 90 12.12 -11.41 11.59
N ARG A 91 11.81 -10.73 12.70
CA ARG A 91 12.03 -11.22 14.07
C ARG A 91 10.75 -11.08 14.90
N PRO A 92 10.40 -12.05 15.75
CA PRO A 92 9.28 -11.91 16.69
C PRO A 92 9.60 -10.88 17.78
N ILE A 93 8.56 -10.15 18.22
CA ILE A 93 8.64 -9.29 19.40
C ILE A 93 8.30 -10.13 20.63
N ALA A 94 9.28 -10.28 21.53
CA ALA A 94 9.10 -11.08 22.73
C ALA A 94 7.98 -10.51 23.63
N GLY A 95 7.05 -11.37 24.05
CA GLY A 95 5.97 -11.02 24.97
C GLY A 95 4.79 -10.25 24.36
N ALA A 96 4.71 -10.12 23.03
CA ALA A 96 3.56 -9.52 22.36
C ALA A 96 2.43 -10.54 22.19
N GLU A 97 1.23 -10.20 22.68
CA GLU A 97 -0.01 -10.97 22.48
C GLU A 97 -1.13 -10.04 21.97
N PRO A 98 -1.68 -10.26 20.76
CA PRO A 98 -1.32 -11.32 19.80
C PRO A 98 0.12 -11.16 19.25
N PRO A 99 0.69 -12.20 18.60
CA PRO A 99 2.04 -12.14 18.06
C PRO A 99 2.28 -10.95 17.14
N GLU A 100 3.38 -10.23 17.37
CA GLU A 100 3.85 -9.13 16.53
C GLU A 100 5.29 -9.39 16.08
N TYR A 101 5.67 -8.79 14.94
CA TYR A 101 7.00 -8.97 14.35
C TYR A 101 7.64 -7.65 13.97
N GLU A 102 8.95 -7.57 14.15
CA GLU A 102 9.81 -6.53 13.57
C GLU A 102 10.31 -6.99 12.20
N GLY A 103 10.30 -6.06 11.25
CA GLY A 103 10.77 -6.27 9.89
C GLY A 103 11.87 -5.28 9.54
N ARG A 104 12.89 -5.74 8.81
CA ARG A 104 13.91 -4.90 8.20
C ARG A 104 14.03 -5.23 6.72
N ILE A 105 14.17 -4.20 5.90
CA ILE A 105 14.55 -4.32 4.50
C ILE A 105 15.80 -3.50 4.28
N ASP A 106 16.87 -4.14 3.81
CA ASP A 106 18.09 -3.46 3.37
C ASP A 106 18.23 -3.61 1.86
N ALA A 107 18.65 -2.56 1.18
CA ALA A 107 18.83 -2.59 -0.28
C ALA A 107 19.97 -1.66 -0.72
N ALA A 108 20.60 -2.03 -1.83
CA ALA A 108 21.41 -1.10 -2.61
C ALA A 108 20.53 -0.39 -3.65
N ILE A 109 20.93 0.82 -4.03
CA ILE A 109 20.23 1.64 -5.03
C ILE A 109 21.18 1.86 -6.20
N ASP A 110 20.78 1.44 -7.39
CA ASP A 110 21.49 1.76 -8.62
C ASP A 110 21.11 3.18 -9.06
N ARG A 111 22.00 4.15 -8.82
CA ARG A 111 21.89 5.54 -9.24
C ARG A 111 23.20 5.98 -9.87
N PRO A 112 23.19 6.98 -10.78
CA PRO A 112 24.41 7.60 -11.26
C PRO A 112 25.05 8.44 -10.14
N SER A 113 25.79 7.78 -9.25
CA SER A 113 26.51 8.35 -8.10
C SER A 113 27.96 7.87 -8.10
N GLY A 114 28.83 8.56 -7.36
CA GLY A 114 30.23 8.18 -7.19
C GLY A 114 30.45 6.96 -6.28
N SER A 115 29.43 6.56 -5.52
CA SER A 115 29.43 5.39 -4.64
C SER A 115 28.06 4.69 -4.65
N LEU A 116 28.02 3.45 -4.19
CA LEU A 116 26.78 2.68 -4.13
C LEU A 116 25.88 3.20 -3.01
N ASP A 117 24.72 3.74 -3.41
CA ASP A 117 23.70 4.23 -2.51
C ASP A 117 23.00 3.07 -1.77
N ARG A 118 22.52 3.33 -0.56
CA ARG A 118 21.92 2.32 0.32
C ARG A 118 20.60 2.79 0.90
N ALA A 119 19.75 1.82 1.19
CA ALA A 119 18.47 2.01 1.86
C ALA A 119 18.28 1.00 2.99
N HIS A 120 17.72 1.48 4.10
CA HIS A 120 17.43 0.70 5.30
C HIS A 120 16.03 1.06 5.78
N TYR A 121 15.09 0.12 5.78
CA TYR A 121 13.71 0.36 6.19
C TYR A 121 13.34 -0.49 7.40
N ARG A 122 12.57 0.11 8.32
CA ARG A 122 12.08 -0.53 9.54
C ARG A 122 10.57 -0.66 9.48
N LEU A 123 10.07 -1.84 9.80
CA LEU A 123 8.66 -2.17 9.73
C LEU A 123 8.19 -2.92 10.98
N ARG A 124 6.89 -2.86 11.24
CA ARG A 124 6.23 -3.65 12.30
C ARG A 124 5.02 -4.37 11.72
N PHE A 125 4.90 -5.66 11.99
CA PHE A 125 3.74 -6.45 11.60
C PHE A 125 2.79 -6.56 12.79
N ARG A 126 1.55 -6.07 12.60
CA ARG A 126 0.50 -6.08 13.62
C ARG A 126 -0.86 -6.20 12.96
N GLY A 127 -1.71 -7.08 13.47
CA GLY A 127 -3.07 -7.26 12.94
C GLY A 127 -3.08 -7.60 11.45
N GLY A 128 -2.19 -8.51 11.05
CA GLY A 128 -2.15 -9.07 9.69
C GLY A 128 -1.48 -8.22 8.63
N ARG A 129 -0.89 -7.08 9.01
CA ARG A 129 -0.35 -6.12 8.06
C ARG A 129 0.97 -5.51 8.53
N TRP A 130 1.85 -5.25 7.58
CA TRP A 130 3.07 -4.48 7.79
C TRP A 130 2.77 -2.98 7.89
N GLN A 131 3.41 -2.32 8.84
CA GLN A 131 3.47 -0.88 8.96
C GLN A 131 4.92 -0.43 8.74
N LEU A 132 5.14 0.47 7.77
CA LEU A 132 6.42 1.13 7.55
C LEU A 132 6.61 2.22 8.60
N LEU A 133 7.58 2.03 9.50
CA LEU A 133 7.85 2.94 10.61
C LEU A 133 8.75 4.10 10.17
N GLY A 134 9.70 3.81 9.28
CA GLY A 134 10.72 4.76 8.90
C GLY A 134 11.90 4.07 8.22
N GLY A 135 12.97 4.83 8.01
CA GLY A 135 14.17 4.30 7.39
C GLY A 135 15.20 5.36 7.11
N GLU A 136 16.24 4.94 6.40
CA GLU A 136 17.34 5.77 5.96
C GLU A 136 17.67 5.47 4.50
N GLU A 137 17.97 6.51 3.73
CA GLU A 137 18.63 6.39 2.44
C GLU A 137 19.92 7.19 2.44
N VAL A 138 21.04 6.56 2.07
CA VAL A 138 22.35 7.18 2.06
C VAL A 138 22.88 7.21 0.64
N SER A 139 23.41 8.37 0.25
CA SER A 139 24.13 8.59 -1.00
C SER A 139 25.50 9.22 -0.73
N ASP A 140 26.31 9.36 -1.77
CA ASP A 140 27.59 10.07 -1.72
C ASP A 140 27.47 11.55 -1.28
N VAL A 141 26.34 12.20 -1.57
CA VAL A 141 26.13 13.63 -1.31
C VAL A 141 25.17 13.94 -0.16
N SER A 142 24.35 12.98 0.28
CA SER A 142 23.28 13.23 1.24
C SER A 142 22.83 11.97 1.98
N SER A 143 22.43 12.15 3.23
CA SER A 143 21.69 11.16 4.03
C SER A 143 20.27 11.64 4.26
N PHE A 144 19.31 10.74 4.07
CA PHE A 144 17.89 10.98 4.24
C PHE A 144 17.36 10.08 5.35
N PHE A 145 16.74 10.66 6.36
CA PHE A 145 16.09 9.94 7.46
C PHE A 145 14.58 10.12 7.34
N PHE A 146 13.85 9.04 7.56
CA PHE A 146 12.41 8.99 7.41
C PHE A 146 11.76 8.45 8.68
N GLU A 147 10.65 9.07 9.06
CA GLU A 147 9.80 8.62 10.15
C GLU A 147 8.34 8.89 9.78
N GLY A 148 7.58 7.82 9.55
CA GLY A 148 6.22 7.92 9.06
C GLY A 148 6.12 8.76 7.78
N ASP A 149 5.40 9.89 7.86
CA ASP A 149 5.16 10.84 6.77
C ASP A 149 6.18 12.01 6.73
N THR A 150 7.20 11.98 7.59
CA THR A 150 8.22 13.04 7.68
C THR A 150 9.58 12.58 7.17
N TYR A 151 10.42 13.55 6.81
CA TYR A 151 11.81 13.31 6.47
C TYR A 151 12.74 14.42 6.97
N GLU A 152 13.99 14.05 7.19
CA GLU A 152 15.12 14.95 7.40
C GLU A 152 16.22 14.63 6.40
N VAL A 153 16.82 15.64 5.79
CA VAL A 153 17.96 15.49 4.87
C VAL A 153 19.16 16.18 5.48
N PHE A 154 20.30 15.51 5.44
CA PHE A 154 21.61 16.06 5.78
C PHE A 154 22.49 15.99 4.54
N SER A 155 23.13 17.11 4.21
CA SER A 155 24.03 17.24 3.07
C SER A 155 25.17 18.19 3.40
N ALA A 156 26.17 18.28 2.52
CA ALA A 156 27.23 19.28 2.61
C ALA A 156 26.70 20.74 2.60
N TYR A 157 25.48 20.97 2.10
CA TYR A 157 24.86 22.29 1.99
C TYR A 157 23.91 22.61 3.16
N GLY A 158 23.86 21.76 4.18
CA GLY A 158 23.02 21.93 5.37
C GLY A 158 21.95 20.86 5.53
N SER A 159 21.02 21.09 6.47
CA SER A 159 19.91 20.19 6.78
C SER A 159 18.54 20.81 6.51
N ARG A 160 17.57 19.96 6.18
CA ARG A 160 16.16 20.36 6.01
C ARG A 160 15.22 19.28 6.51
N LYS A 161 14.11 19.69 7.11
CA LYS A 161 13.00 18.81 7.52
C LYS A 161 11.74 19.12 6.71
N GLY A 162 10.90 18.12 6.51
CA GLY A 162 9.63 18.31 5.80
C GLY A 162 8.69 17.11 5.87
N LYS A 163 7.54 17.27 5.24
CA LYS A 163 6.53 16.22 5.05
C LYS A 163 6.68 15.62 3.66
N LEU A 164 6.47 14.31 3.54
CA LEU A 164 6.55 13.59 2.26
C LEU A 164 5.49 14.04 1.26
N ALA A 165 4.33 14.50 1.75
CA ALA A 165 3.27 15.05 0.91
C ALA A 165 3.71 16.35 0.22
N ASP A 166 4.47 17.18 0.93
CA ASP A 166 4.95 18.48 0.47
C ASP A 166 6.30 18.38 -0.26
N ALA A 167 6.86 17.18 -0.34
CA ALA A 167 8.13 16.93 -1.00
C ALA A 167 8.00 17.25 -2.50
N SER A 168 8.74 18.27 -2.93
CA SER A 168 8.86 18.61 -4.35
C SER A 168 9.32 17.40 -5.18
N SER A 169 9.10 17.45 -6.50
CA SER A 169 9.58 16.43 -7.45
C SER A 169 11.10 16.20 -7.40
N SER A 170 11.86 17.10 -6.76
CA SER A 170 13.30 16.97 -6.54
C SER A 170 13.67 15.95 -5.47
N LEU A 171 12.78 15.64 -4.52
CA LEU A 171 13.01 14.59 -3.51
C LEU A 171 12.72 13.22 -4.14
N ARG A 172 13.62 12.76 -5.01
CA ARG A 172 13.61 11.45 -5.65
C ARG A 172 14.19 10.37 -4.74
N VAL A 173 13.58 10.24 -3.57
CA VAL A 173 13.91 9.21 -2.58
C VAL A 173 12.95 8.04 -2.73
N GLY A 174 13.48 6.84 -2.53
CA GLY A 174 12.72 5.62 -2.70
C GLY A 174 11.66 5.41 -1.62
N TYR A 175 11.88 5.93 -0.41
CA TYR A 175 10.97 5.83 0.72
C TYR A 175 9.62 6.46 0.41
N ARG A 176 9.58 7.58 -0.31
CA ARG A 176 8.33 8.23 -0.69
C ARG A 176 7.49 7.32 -1.59
N GLU A 177 8.14 6.67 -2.56
CA GLU A 177 7.47 5.75 -3.48
C GLU A 177 7.01 4.49 -2.74
N LEU A 178 7.82 3.99 -1.81
CA LEU A 178 7.42 2.90 -0.91
C LEU A 178 6.17 3.30 -0.11
N TYR A 179 6.22 4.44 0.59
CA TYR A 179 5.19 4.93 1.52
C TYR A 179 3.83 5.17 0.86
N TYR A 180 3.80 5.60 -0.40
CA TYR A 180 2.55 5.92 -1.11
C TYR A 180 2.13 4.90 -2.17
N ARG A 181 3.04 4.17 -2.82
CA ARG A 181 2.68 3.21 -3.89
C ARG A 181 2.55 1.79 -3.39
N VAL A 182 3.53 1.33 -2.62
CA VAL A 182 3.53 -0.04 -2.07
C VAL A 182 2.69 -0.09 -0.79
N PHE A 183 2.82 0.96 0.02
CA PHE A 183 2.00 1.19 1.20
C PHE A 183 0.90 2.20 0.89
N ASP A 184 -0.17 2.17 1.68
CA ASP A 184 -1.16 3.23 1.80
C ASP A 184 -0.82 4.04 3.05
N ARG A 185 -0.04 5.11 2.84
CA ARG A 185 0.44 6.01 3.89
C ARG A 185 1.14 5.25 5.03
N GLY A 186 2.02 4.33 4.65
CA GLY A 186 2.80 3.52 5.58
C GLY A 186 2.10 2.26 6.10
N GLN A 187 0.84 2.01 5.76
CA GLN A 187 0.19 0.72 6.02
C GLN A 187 0.23 -0.17 4.77
N GLU A 188 0.56 -1.46 4.93
CA GLU A 188 0.58 -2.40 3.81
C GLU A 188 -0.76 -2.36 3.06
N ARG A 189 -0.70 -2.13 1.73
CA ARG A 189 -1.87 -2.29 0.87
C ARG A 189 -2.22 -3.77 0.87
N TRP A 190 -3.48 -4.10 1.15
CA TRP A 190 -3.97 -5.47 1.04
C TRP A 190 -3.56 -6.04 -0.33
N PRO A 191 -3.09 -7.30 -0.40
CA PRO A 191 -3.06 -8.01 -1.67
C PRO A 191 -4.47 -8.13 -2.26
#